data_AF-A0A524PJ67-F1
#
_entry.id   AF-A0A524PJ67-F1
#
_cell.length_a   1.000
_cell.length_b   1.000
_cell.length_c   1.000
_cell.angle_alpha   90.00
_cell.angle_beta   90.00
_cell.angle_gamma   90.00
#
_symmetry.space_group_name_H-M   'P 1'
#
loop_
_entity.id
_entity.type
_entity.pdbx_description
1 polymer ?
#
loop_
_entity_poly.entity_id
_entity_poly.type
_entity_poly.pdbx_seq_one_letter_code
_entity_poly.pdbx_strand_id
1 'polypeptide(L)'
;MWHYRLPALRAGAIQLEKEEKTMKSMAQTVLGPVDGDLLGFTLPHEHLVLDGSSIFSEPAAATDRYMAHAPLGWESLSWLRYHPYENLENVRMLDEAEAIGELTLFRNAGGGTLVDVTVRGIGRDPESLARISRKTGVNIVMGTGLYTEASLTAAYRNMSVDEMAAMFVEELRQGVGSSGIRAGIIGEIACNWPAAPTELKAVQAAALAQQETGVSISLHPGRNRQAPFHLVEVLRGAGADLSRVIFCHTDARLRTPEDR
;
A
#
# COMPACT_ATOMS: atom_id res chain seq x y z
N MET A 1 80.90 13.13 2.77
CA MET A 1 79.57 13.79 2.80
C MET A 1 78.81 13.27 1.59
N TRP A 2 78.03 12.20 1.77
CA TRP A 2 77.35 11.49 0.68
C TRP A 2 75.94 12.06 0.53
N HIS A 3 75.61 12.65 -0.62
CA HIS A 3 74.26 13.10 -0.94
C HIS A 3 73.56 12.05 -1.82
N TYR A 4 72.66 11.29 -1.21
CA TYR A 4 71.66 10.51 -1.94
C TYR A 4 70.45 11.41 -2.24
N ARG A 5 70.16 11.65 -3.52
CA ARG A 5 68.87 12.19 -3.98
C ARG A 5 67.91 11.03 -4.21
N LEU A 6 66.77 11.03 -3.52
CA LEU A 6 65.65 10.14 -3.80
C LEU A 6 64.90 10.62 -5.06
N PRO A 7 64.43 9.72 -5.95
CA PRO A 7 63.54 10.09 -7.05
C PRO A 7 62.10 10.33 -6.54
N ALA A 8 61.44 11.34 -7.10
CA ALA A 8 60.04 11.66 -6.84
C ALA A 8 59.10 10.52 -7.29
N LEU A 9 58.29 10.02 -6.37
CA LEU A 9 57.18 9.12 -6.65
C LEU A 9 56.10 9.90 -7.41
N ARG A 10 55.85 9.54 -8.68
CA ARG A 10 54.65 9.96 -9.39
C ARG A 10 53.45 9.25 -8.76
N ALA A 11 52.53 10.01 -8.20
CA ALA A 11 51.21 9.53 -7.80
C ALA A 11 50.42 9.16 -9.06
N GLY A 12 50.45 7.88 -9.43
CA GLY A 12 49.47 7.30 -10.34
C GLY A 12 48.18 7.08 -9.57
N ALA A 13 47.20 7.97 -9.74
CA ALA A 13 45.84 7.73 -9.27
C ALA A 13 45.24 6.61 -10.14
N ILE A 14 45.14 5.41 -9.57
CA ILE A 14 44.31 4.34 -10.10
C ILE A 14 42.87 4.80 -9.87
N GLN A 15 42.22 5.31 -10.92
CA GLN A 15 40.77 5.45 -10.92
C GLN A 15 40.18 4.04 -10.89
N LEU A 16 39.79 3.60 -9.69
CA LEU A 16 38.88 2.49 -9.52
C LEU A 16 37.52 2.99 -9.98
N GLU A 17 37.21 2.81 -11.27
CA GLU A 17 35.83 2.84 -11.73
C GLU A 17 35.10 1.71 -10.99
N LYS A 18 34.31 2.08 -9.99
CA LYS A 18 33.26 1.20 -9.50
C LYS A 18 32.33 1.00 -10.69
N GLU A 19 32.41 -0.15 -11.34
CA GLU A 19 31.29 -0.67 -12.12
C GLU A 19 30.13 -0.85 -11.14
N GLU A 20 29.33 0.20 -10.97
CA GLU A 20 28.02 0.11 -10.36
C GLU A 20 27.19 -0.70 -11.35
N LYS A 21 27.13 -2.03 -11.15
CA LYS A 21 26.10 -2.85 -11.76
C LYS A 21 24.77 -2.24 -11.32
N THR A 22 24.18 -1.42 -12.18
CA THR A 22 22.82 -0.94 -12.02
C THR A 22 21.92 -2.16 -12.14
N MET A 23 21.67 -2.82 -11.01
CA MET A 23 20.62 -3.81 -10.87
C MET A 23 19.33 -3.11 -11.26
N LYS A 24 18.70 -3.55 -12.35
CA LYS A 24 17.41 -3.02 -12.76
C LYS A 24 16.43 -3.17 -11.60
N SER A 25 15.80 -2.05 -11.21
CA SER A 25 14.75 -2.09 -10.20
C SER A 25 13.55 -2.84 -10.79
N MET A 26 13.19 -3.97 -10.19
CA MET A 26 12.02 -4.75 -10.62
C MET A 26 10.84 -4.43 -9.70
N ALA A 27 9.65 -4.34 -10.28
CA ALA A 27 8.39 -4.27 -9.56
C ALA A 27 7.68 -5.63 -9.64
N GLN A 28 7.30 -6.19 -8.49
CA GLN A 28 6.53 -7.43 -8.45
C GLN A 28 5.04 -7.14 -8.71
N THR A 29 4.50 -7.67 -9.81
CA THR A 29 3.07 -7.63 -10.12
C THR A 29 2.41 -8.97 -9.81
N VAL A 30 1.08 -9.02 -9.85
CA VAL A 30 0.31 -10.27 -9.70
C VAL A 30 0.56 -11.29 -10.83
N LEU A 31 1.15 -10.87 -11.95
CA LEU A 31 1.54 -11.75 -13.06
C LEU A 31 3.05 -12.02 -13.13
N GLY A 32 3.84 -11.49 -12.18
CA GLY A 32 5.29 -11.63 -12.15
C GLY A 32 6.04 -10.30 -12.12
N PRO A 33 7.38 -10.35 -12.04
CA PRO A 33 8.19 -9.14 -12.01
C PRO A 33 8.19 -8.42 -13.36
N VAL A 34 8.07 -7.10 -13.32
CA VAL A 34 8.16 -6.17 -14.46
C VAL A 34 9.31 -5.21 -14.20
N ASP A 35 10.01 -4.82 -15.26
CA ASP A 35 11.07 -3.81 -15.19
C ASP A 35 10.48 -2.47 -14.73
N GLY A 36 11.12 -1.80 -13.76
CA GLY A 36 10.65 -0.53 -13.21
C GLY A 36 10.50 0.57 -14.27
N ASP A 37 11.35 0.54 -15.30
CA ASP A 37 11.28 1.47 -16.43
C ASP A 37 10.04 1.24 -17.32
N LEU A 38 9.38 0.08 -17.19
CA LEU A 38 8.22 -0.35 -17.98
C LEU A 38 6.89 -0.22 -17.23
N LEU A 39 6.88 0.40 -16.04
CA LEU A 39 5.65 0.61 -15.28
C LEU A 39 4.67 1.57 -15.99
N GLY A 40 5.18 2.53 -16.76
CA GLY A 40 4.36 3.55 -17.42
C GLY A 40 3.64 4.46 -16.42
N PHE A 41 2.55 5.10 -16.87
CA PHE A 41 1.73 5.93 -15.99
C PHE A 41 1.10 5.07 -14.88
N THR A 42 1.38 5.41 -13.62
CA THR A 42 1.11 4.55 -12.47
C THR A 42 0.21 5.24 -11.45
N LEU A 43 -0.87 4.57 -11.05
CA LEU A 43 -1.67 4.95 -9.88
C LEU A 43 -1.14 4.21 -8.64
N PRO A 44 -0.56 4.91 -7.64
CA PRO A 44 0.20 4.27 -6.56
C PRO A 44 -0.62 3.83 -5.35
N HIS A 45 -1.93 4.10 -5.33
CA HIS A 45 -2.83 3.73 -4.24
C HIS A 45 -4.26 3.67 -4.76
N GLU A 46 -4.76 2.47 -5.03
CA GLU A 46 -6.12 2.23 -5.49
C GLU A 46 -6.68 0.94 -4.87
N HIS A 47 -7.97 0.69 -5.07
CA HIS A 47 -8.64 -0.55 -4.70
C HIS A 47 -9.56 -0.98 -5.85
N LEU A 48 -9.31 -2.15 -6.45
CA LEU A 48 -10.12 -2.70 -7.54
C LEU A 48 -11.28 -3.55 -7.03
N VAL A 49 -11.02 -4.34 -5.99
CA VAL A 49 -12.02 -5.15 -5.29
C VAL A 49 -11.80 -4.92 -3.79
N LEU A 50 -12.85 -4.51 -3.09
CA LEU A 50 -12.81 -4.07 -1.70
C LEU A 50 -14.10 -4.44 -0.98
N ASP A 51 -13.98 -5.06 0.20
CA ASP A 51 -15.07 -5.17 1.16
C ASP A 51 -14.83 -4.24 2.35
N GLY A 52 -15.38 -3.02 2.29
CA GLY A 52 -15.35 -2.03 3.35
C GLY A 52 -16.45 -2.19 4.39
N SER A 53 -17.07 -3.37 4.55
CA SER A 53 -18.12 -3.57 5.56
C SER A 53 -17.70 -3.19 6.98
N SER A 54 -16.42 -3.28 7.31
CA SER A 54 -15.91 -2.92 8.64
C SER A 54 -15.93 -1.42 8.92
N ILE A 55 -16.01 -0.58 7.89
CA ILE A 55 -16.08 0.88 8.01
C ILE A 55 -17.51 1.40 7.81
N PHE A 56 -18.47 0.53 7.52
CA PHE A 56 -19.88 0.88 7.46
C PHE A 56 -20.40 1.35 8.83
N SER A 57 -21.19 2.41 8.83
CA SER A 57 -21.86 2.93 10.02
C SER A 57 -23.35 3.13 9.72
N GLU A 58 -24.23 2.43 10.43
CA GLU A 58 -25.67 2.58 10.19
C GLU A 58 -26.15 4.01 10.56
N PRO A 59 -26.97 4.67 9.72
CA PRO A 59 -27.52 5.98 10.03
C PRO A 59 -28.22 6.03 11.40
N ALA A 60 -27.91 7.05 12.19
CA ALA A 60 -28.50 7.23 13.52
C ALA A 60 -30.00 7.56 13.45
N ALA A 61 -30.40 8.39 12.48
CA ALA A 61 -31.80 8.77 12.29
C ALA A 61 -32.60 7.63 11.65
N ALA A 62 -33.75 7.29 12.25
CA ALA A 62 -34.60 6.21 11.75
C ALA A 62 -35.07 6.45 10.30
N THR A 63 -35.28 7.71 9.92
CA THR A 63 -35.66 8.10 8.56
C THR A 63 -34.56 7.91 7.54
N ASP A 64 -33.30 7.80 7.95
CA ASP A 64 -32.17 7.67 7.02
C ASP A 64 -31.76 6.21 6.86
N ARG A 65 -32.23 5.30 7.72
CA ARG A 65 -31.90 3.87 7.66
C ARG A 65 -32.30 3.18 6.35
N TYR A 66 -33.30 3.69 5.63
CA TYR A 66 -33.60 3.15 4.30
C TYR A 66 -32.46 3.41 3.30
N MET A 67 -31.69 4.51 3.47
CA MET A 67 -30.52 4.80 2.65
C MET A 67 -29.36 3.85 2.93
N ALA A 68 -29.34 3.16 4.07
CA ALA A 68 -28.25 2.25 4.44
C ALA A 68 -28.07 1.08 3.47
N HIS A 69 -29.16 0.66 2.83
CA HIS A 69 -29.20 -0.46 1.88
C HIS A 69 -29.88 -0.08 0.57
N ALA A 70 -30.07 1.22 0.32
CA ALA A 70 -30.58 1.70 -0.95
C ALA A 70 -29.52 1.52 -2.05
N PRO A 71 -29.93 1.19 -3.29
CA PRO A 71 -29.01 1.05 -4.40
C PRO A 71 -28.31 2.38 -4.72
N LEU A 72 -27.10 2.27 -5.28
CA LEU A 72 -26.39 3.43 -5.80
C LEU A 72 -27.09 3.95 -7.07
N GLY A 73 -27.31 5.26 -7.12
CA GLY A 73 -28.05 5.89 -8.21
C GLY A 73 -28.10 7.40 -8.09
N TRP A 74 -28.81 8.02 -9.02
CA TRP A 74 -28.96 9.48 -9.07
C TRP A 74 -29.65 10.04 -7.82
N GLU A 75 -30.56 9.26 -7.24
CA GLU A 75 -31.33 9.61 -6.05
C GLU A 75 -30.49 9.58 -4.77
N SER A 76 -29.50 8.67 -4.68
CA SER A 76 -28.62 8.54 -3.50
C SER A 76 -27.37 9.41 -3.59
N LEU A 77 -26.94 9.82 -4.80
CA LEU A 77 -25.67 10.51 -5.03
C LEU A 77 -25.48 11.77 -4.18
N SER A 78 -26.49 12.63 -4.06
CA SER A 78 -26.36 13.86 -3.26
C SER A 78 -26.21 13.55 -1.77
N TRP A 79 -26.90 12.52 -1.28
CA TRP A 79 -26.86 12.10 0.12
C TRP A 79 -25.50 11.47 0.46
N LEU A 80 -25.00 10.59 -0.41
CA LEU A 80 -23.72 9.90 -0.25
C LEU A 80 -22.51 10.83 -0.10
N ARG A 81 -22.56 12.04 -0.69
CA ARG A 81 -21.50 13.05 -0.54
C ARG A 81 -21.31 13.51 0.90
N TYR A 82 -22.35 13.41 1.73
CA TYR A 82 -22.32 13.74 3.15
C TYR A 82 -22.27 12.51 4.04
N HIS A 83 -22.70 11.35 3.52
CA HIS A 83 -22.83 10.09 4.26
C HIS A 83 -22.07 8.92 3.59
N PRO A 84 -20.77 9.06 3.25
CA PRO A 84 -20.06 8.09 2.40
C PRO A 84 -19.87 6.72 3.06
N TYR A 85 -19.95 6.63 4.38
CA TYR A 85 -19.80 5.38 5.13
C TYR A 85 -21.13 4.80 5.62
N GLU A 86 -22.24 5.46 5.33
CA GLU A 86 -23.55 5.08 5.87
C GLU A 86 -24.43 4.33 4.87
N ASN A 87 -23.90 4.00 3.69
CA ASN A 87 -24.53 3.11 2.72
C ASN A 87 -23.62 1.91 2.45
N LEU A 88 -24.16 0.71 2.61
CA LEU A 88 -23.40 -0.53 2.53
C LEU A 88 -22.91 -0.83 1.10
N GLU A 89 -23.67 -0.43 0.09
CA GLU A 89 -23.28 -0.59 -1.32
C GLU A 89 -22.12 0.36 -1.66
N ASN A 90 -22.14 1.59 -1.15
CA ASN A 90 -21.08 2.59 -1.40
C ASN A 90 -19.71 2.21 -0.81
N VAL A 91 -19.68 1.46 0.30
CA VAL A 91 -18.42 1.03 0.94
C VAL A 91 -17.90 -0.31 0.39
N ARG A 92 -18.52 -0.85 -0.66
CA ARG A 92 -18.18 -2.16 -1.24
C ARG A 92 -17.94 -2.03 -2.73
N MET A 93 -16.85 -2.63 -3.20
CA MET A 93 -16.52 -2.77 -4.62
C MET A 93 -16.31 -4.25 -4.89
N LEU A 94 -17.39 -4.97 -5.21
CA LEU A 94 -17.38 -6.44 -5.26
C LEU A 94 -17.53 -7.00 -6.68
N ASP A 95 -17.83 -6.17 -7.68
CA ASP A 95 -18.05 -6.60 -9.06
C ASP A 95 -16.72 -6.56 -9.86
N GLU A 96 -16.17 -7.74 -10.15
CA GLU A 96 -14.96 -7.87 -10.99
C GLU A 96 -15.17 -7.28 -12.39
N ALA A 97 -16.38 -7.41 -12.98
CA ALA A 97 -16.67 -6.92 -14.32
C ALA A 97 -16.66 -5.38 -14.37
N GLU A 98 -17.20 -4.73 -13.32
CA GLU A 98 -17.11 -3.28 -13.15
C GLU A 98 -15.65 -2.83 -13.01
N ALA A 99 -14.86 -3.49 -12.16
CA ALA A 99 -13.45 -3.21 -11.99
C ALA A 99 -12.65 -3.35 -13.31
N ILE A 100 -12.97 -4.35 -14.14
CA ILE A 100 -12.37 -4.52 -15.48
C ILE A 100 -12.77 -3.35 -16.40
N GLY A 101 -14.03 -2.93 -16.36
CA GLY A 101 -14.53 -1.81 -17.15
C GLY A 101 -13.79 -0.51 -16.83
N GLU A 102 -13.74 -0.15 -15.55
CA GLU A 102 -13.05 1.06 -15.06
C GLU A 102 -11.54 1.01 -15.36
N LEU A 103 -10.88 -0.12 -15.09
CA LEU A 103 -9.45 -0.24 -15.35
C LEU A 103 -9.12 -0.25 -16.86
N THR A 104 -10.05 -0.67 -17.71
CA THR A 104 -9.92 -0.55 -19.17
C THR A 104 -9.95 0.91 -19.62
N LEU A 105 -10.77 1.76 -18.98
CA LEU A 105 -10.76 3.21 -19.24
C LEU A 105 -9.39 3.81 -18.90
N PHE A 106 -8.83 3.45 -17.73
CA PHE A 106 -7.48 3.84 -17.34
C PHE A 106 -6.43 3.40 -18.38
N ARG A 107 -6.49 2.13 -18.82
CA ARG A 107 -5.58 1.61 -19.86
C ARG A 107 -5.67 2.40 -21.15
N ASN A 108 -6.90 2.67 -21.62
CA ASN A 108 -7.15 3.40 -22.86
C ASN A 108 -6.69 4.87 -22.77
N ALA A 109 -6.65 5.44 -21.57
CA ALA A 109 -6.08 6.76 -21.31
C ALA A 109 -4.53 6.77 -21.23
N GLY A 110 -3.86 5.63 -21.45
CA GLY A 110 -2.40 5.50 -21.40
C GLY A 110 -1.86 4.95 -20.08
N GLY A 111 -2.73 4.49 -19.18
CA GLY A 111 -2.38 3.85 -17.93
C GLY A 111 -1.53 2.58 -18.12
N GLY A 112 -0.46 2.45 -17.33
CA GLY A 112 0.46 1.32 -17.37
C GLY A 112 0.32 0.39 -16.16
N THR A 113 0.30 0.97 -14.95
CA THR A 113 0.32 0.22 -13.70
C THR A 113 -0.67 0.78 -12.68
N LEU A 114 -1.24 -0.09 -11.87
CA LEU A 114 -2.02 0.25 -10.68
C LEU A 114 -1.45 -0.51 -9.47
N VAL A 115 -1.36 0.14 -8.33
CA VAL A 115 -1.01 -0.48 -7.05
C VAL A 115 -2.29 -0.67 -6.24
N ASP A 116 -2.73 -1.92 -6.12
CA ASP A 116 -3.89 -2.30 -5.32
C ASP A 116 -3.42 -2.54 -3.87
N VAL A 117 -3.83 -1.64 -2.99
CA VAL A 117 -3.43 -1.64 -1.57
C VAL A 117 -4.52 -2.23 -0.67
N THR A 118 -5.46 -2.99 -1.24
CA THR A 118 -6.41 -3.79 -0.47
C THR A 118 -5.66 -4.90 0.26
N VAL A 119 -5.79 -4.93 1.58
CA VAL A 119 -5.09 -5.88 2.46
C VAL A 119 -6.06 -6.72 3.30
N ARG A 120 -5.53 -7.52 4.22
CA ARG A 120 -6.33 -8.29 5.17
C ARG A 120 -7.14 -7.34 6.06
N GLY A 121 -8.41 -7.65 6.22
CA GLY A 121 -9.41 -6.80 6.87
C GLY A 121 -10.41 -6.19 5.90
N ILE A 122 -10.02 -6.02 4.63
CA ILE A 122 -10.86 -5.31 3.63
C ILE A 122 -11.01 -6.09 2.30
N GLY A 123 -10.84 -7.41 2.33
CA GLY A 123 -11.29 -8.28 1.23
C GLY A 123 -10.30 -8.48 0.06
N ARG A 124 -8.99 -8.43 0.30
CA ARG A 124 -7.97 -8.71 -0.74
C ARG A 124 -8.20 -10.05 -1.45
N ASP A 125 -8.23 -10.02 -2.79
CA ASP A 125 -8.40 -11.20 -3.65
C ASP A 125 -7.29 -11.29 -4.73
N PRO A 126 -6.19 -12.03 -4.47
CA PRO A 126 -5.06 -12.15 -5.41
C PRO A 126 -5.46 -12.73 -6.77
N GLU A 127 -6.39 -13.70 -6.80
CA GLU A 127 -6.77 -14.38 -8.04
C GLU A 127 -7.62 -13.47 -8.93
N SER A 128 -8.52 -12.69 -8.31
CA SER A 128 -9.26 -11.63 -9.01
C SER A 128 -8.32 -10.61 -9.62
N LEU A 129 -7.36 -10.07 -8.85
CA LEU A 129 -6.37 -9.13 -9.37
C LEU A 129 -5.60 -9.70 -10.57
N ALA A 130 -5.21 -10.98 -10.53
CA ALA A 130 -4.55 -11.63 -11.67
C ALA A 130 -5.48 -11.79 -12.89
N ARG A 131 -6.78 -12.06 -12.71
CA ARG A 131 -7.76 -12.10 -13.82
C ARG A 131 -7.97 -10.71 -14.41
N ILE A 132 -8.12 -9.68 -13.58
CA ILE A 132 -8.28 -8.28 -14.01
C ILE A 132 -7.04 -7.82 -14.79
N SER A 133 -5.83 -8.07 -14.27
CA SER A 133 -4.58 -7.72 -14.95
C SER A 133 -4.48 -8.36 -16.33
N ARG A 134 -4.80 -9.66 -16.46
CA ARG A 134 -4.79 -10.36 -17.76
C ARG A 134 -5.80 -9.79 -18.75
N LYS A 135 -7.01 -9.46 -18.30
CA LYS A 135 -8.09 -8.96 -19.17
C LYS A 135 -7.85 -7.53 -19.64
N THR A 136 -7.24 -6.69 -18.81
CA THR A 136 -7.04 -5.26 -19.09
C THR A 136 -5.68 -4.94 -19.69
N GLY A 137 -4.68 -5.81 -19.46
CA GLY A 137 -3.29 -5.55 -19.83
C GLY A 137 -2.60 -4.48 -18.96
N VAL A 138 -3.21 -4.10 -17.83
CA VAL A 138 -2.62 -3.21 -16.83
C VAL A 138 -1.81 -4.05 -15.84
N ASN A 139 -0.60 -3.60 -15.51
CA ASN A 139 0.20 -4.20 -14.45
C ASN A 139 -0.48 -3.91 -13.10
N ILE A 140 -0.69 -4.93 -12.27
CA ILE A 140 -1.25 -4.75 -10.93
C ILE A 140 -0.23 -5.16 -9.88
N VAL A 141 0.20 -4.22 -9.04
CA VAL A 141 1.04 -4.48 -7.86
C VAL A 141 0.12 -4.68 -6.66
N MET A 142 0.12 -5.86 -6.05
CA MET A 142 -0.74 -6.18 -4.90
C MET A 142 -0.02 -5.88 -3.57
N GLY A 143 -0.78 -5.34 -2.62
CA GLY A 143 -0.36 -5.10 -1.25
C GLY A 143 -0.35 -6.33 -0.33
N THR A 144 0.60 -6.38 0.60
CA THR A 144 0.55 -7.17 1.83
C THR A 144 0.40 -6.26 3.04
N GLY A 145 -0.33 -6.68 4.08
CA GLY A 145 -0.54 -5.84 5.25
C GLY A 145 -1.77 -6.19 6.07
N LEU A 146 -2.04 -5.32 7.04
CA LEU A 146 -3.21 -5.37 7.91
C LEU A 146 -3.87 -3.99 7.91
N TYR A 147 -5.19 -3.98 7.75
CA TYR A 147 -6.00 -2.79 7.88
C TYR A 147 -6.29 -2.48 9.36
N THR A 148 -7.32 -1.66 9.63
CA THR A 148 -7.65 -1.18 10.98
C THR A 148 -8.09 -2.31 11.90
N GLU A 149 -7.86 -2.16 13.21
CA GLU A 149 -8.14 -3.22 14.19
C GLU A 149 -9.58 -3.74 14.15
N ALA A 150 -10.56 -2.86 13.90
CA ALA A 150 -11.97 -3.21 13.82
C ALA A 150 -12.31 -4.16 12.67
N SER A 151 -11.50 -4.15 11.60
CA SER A 151 -11.65 -5.03 10.43
C SER A 151 -11.01 -6.41 10.61
N LEU A 152 -10.21 -6.59 11.66
CA LEU A 152 -9.38 -7.78 11.85
C LEU A 152 -10.04 -8.83 12.75
N THR A 153 -9.88 -10.10 12.36
CA THR A 153 -10.24 -11.23 13.21
C THR A 153 -9.34 -11.30 14.47
N ALA A 154 -9.77 -12.05 15.49
CA ALA A 154 -8.95 -12.26 16.69
C ALA A 154 -7.59 -12.90 16.38
N ALA A 155 -7.50 -13.73 15.34
CA ALA A 155 -6.24 -14.36 14.92
C ALA A 155 -5.17 -13.31 14.57
N TYR A 156 -5.52 -12.29 13.76
CA TYR A 156 -4.58 -11.22 13.42
C TYR A 156 -4.30 -10.29 14.60
N ARG A 157 -5.32 -9.96 15.40
CA ARG A 157 -5.15 -9.08 16.58
C ARG A 157 -4.18 -9.65 17.61
N ASN A 158 -4.16 -10.97 17.74
CA ASN A 158 -3.33 -11.68 18.71
C ASN A 158 -1.89 -11.94 18.23
N MET A 159 -1.57 -11.70 16.96
CA MET A 159 -0.20 -11.87 16.45
C MET A 159 0.77 -10.91 17.11
N SER A 160 1.98 -11.38 17.37
CA SER A 160 3.16 -10.58 17.69
C SER A 160 3.66 -9.81 16.46
N VAL A 161 4.56 -8.85 16.69
CA VAL A 161 5.22 -8.10 15.62
C VAL A 161 5.99 -9.03 14.67
N ASP A 162 6.70 -10.01 15.21
CA ASP A 162 7.51 -10.95 14.41
C ASP A 162 6.62 -11.89 13.57
N GLU A 163 5.49 -12.36 14.11
CA GLU A 163 4.52 -13.17 13.36
C GLU A 163 3.89 -12.38 12.21
N MET A 164 3.54 -11.11 12.44
CA MET A 164 3.06 -10.21 11.39
C MET A 164 4.12 -9.99 10.31
N ALA A 165 5.37 -9.72 10.71
CA ALA A 165 6.48 -9.49 9.78
C ALA A 165 6.76 -10.72 8.93
N ALA A 166 6.83 -11.91 9.56
CA ALA A 166 7.03 -13.18 8.87
C ALA A 166 5.94 -13.45 7.84
N MET A 167 4.67 -13.20 8.19
CA MET A 167 3.55 -13.29 7.26
C MET A 167 3.69 -12.33 6.07
N PHE A 168 4.09 -11.07 6.30
CA PHE A 168 4.30 -10.12 5.19
C PHE A 168 5.44 -10.57 4.27
N VAL A 169 6.56 -11.02 4.84
CA VAL A 169 7.71 -11.54 4.10
C VAL A 169 7.35 -12.77 3.27
N GLU A 170 6.57 -13.69 3.83
CA GLU A 170 6.09 -14.89 3.14
C GLU A 170 5.27 -14.52 1.90
N GLU A 171 4.33 -13.58 2.03
CA GLU A 171 3.51 -13.12 0.91
C GLU A 171 4.32 -12.37 -0.18
N LEU A 172 5.41 -11.72 0.21
CA LEU A 172 6.34 -11.05 -0.72
C LEU A 172 7.25 -12.04 -1.46
N ARG A 173 7.70 -13.12 -0.78
CA ARG A 173 8.70 -14.05 -1.33
C ARG A 173 8.08 -15.27 -1.99
N GLN A 174 7.06 -15.85 -1.36
CA GLN A 174 6.44 -17.13 -1.74
C GLN A 174 5.05 -16.93 -2.34
N GLY A 175 4.31 -15.92 -1.87
CA GLY A 175 2.98 -15.57 -2.37
C GLY A 175 1.87 -15.85 -1.39
N VAL A 176 0.65 -15.47 -1.75
CA VAL A 176 -0.51 -15.51 -0.85
C VAL A 176 -1.18 -16.88 -0.90
N GLY A 177 -1.05 -17.65 0.20
CA GLY A 177 -1.72 -18.93 0.36
C GLY A 177 -1.44 -19.89 -0.80
N SER A 178 -2.47 -20.61 -1.25
CA SER A 178 -2.35 -21.54 -2.38
C SER A 178 -2.23 -20.87 -3.75
N SER A 179 -2.48 -19.55 -3.86
CA SER A 179 -2.40 -18.87 -5.16
C SER A 179 -0.97 -18.74 -5.67
N GLY A 180 0.02 -18.68 -4.77
CA GLY A 180 1.41 -18.39 -5.11
C GLY A 180 1.64 -16.98 -5.70
N ILE A 181 0.61 -16.13 -5.74
CA ILE A 181 0.69 -14.77 -6.27
C ILE A 181 1.36 -13.89 -5.22
N ARG A 182 2.48 -13.27 -5.61
CA ARG A 182 3.31 -12.46 -4.70
C ARG A 182 2.80 -11.03 -4.61
N ALA A 183 2.80 -10.50 -3.39
CA ALA A 183 2.67 -9.06 -3.17
C ALA A 183 3.93 -8.33 -3.66
N GLY A 184 3.80 -7.04 -3.97
CA GLY A 184 4.91 -6.19 -4.41
C GLY A 184 5.11 -4.92 -3.59
N ILE A 185 4.24 -4.66 -2.61
CA ILE A 185 4.34 -3.54 -1.67
C ILE A 185 3.82 -3.95 -0.29
N ILE A 186 4.38 -3.38 0.78
CA ILE A 186 3.87 -3.55 2.15
C ILE A 186 2.86 -2.43 2.41
N GLY A 187 1.59 -2.70 2.14
CA GLY A 187 0.51 -1.82 2.54
C GLY A 187 -0.77 -2.01 1.72
N GLU A 188 -1.84 -1.32 2.07
CA GLU A 188 -1.82 -0.24 3.07
C GLU A 188 -1.74 -0.78 4.51
N ILE A 189 -0.80 -0.28 5.30
CA ILE A 189 -0.75 -0.56 6.74
C ILE A 189 -1.54 0.53 7.44
N ALA A 190 -2.67 0.17 8.05
CA ALA A 190 -3.54 1.15 8.69
C ALA A 190 -3.22 1.34 10.16
N CYS A 191 -3.21 2.61 10.57
CA CYS A 191 -3.06 2.99 11.96
C CYS A 191 -3.91 4.21 12.27
N ASN A 192 -4.97 3.98 13.05
CA ASN A 192 -5.91 5.01 13.47
C ASN A 192 -5.30 6.00 14.46
N TRP A 193 -6.09 7.01 14.82
CA TRP A 193 -5.76 7.93 15.89
C TRP A 193 -6.95 8.07 16.86
N PRO A 194 -6.78 7.76 18.15
CA PRO A 194 -5.61 7.14 18.77
C PRO A 194 -5.31 5.75 18.19
N ALA A 195 -4.03 5.39 18.14
CA ALA A 195 -3.60 4.14 17.55
C ALA A 195 -3.93 2.94 18.45
N ALA A 196 -4.53 1.91 17.88
CA ALA A 196 -4.68 0.64 18.57
C ALA A 196 -3.33 -0.06 18.76
N PRO A 197 -3.12 -0.83 19.84
CA PRO A 197 -1.90 -1.63 20.01
C PRO A 197 -1.64 -2.56 18.83
N THR A 198 -2.69 -3.19 18.27
CA THR A 198 -2.58 -4.05 17.09
C THR A 198 -2.07 -3.32 15.86
N GLU A 199 -2.53 -2.09 15.64
CA GLU A 199 -2.13 -1.28 14.48
C GLU A 199 -0.68 -0.80 14.61
N LEU A 200 -0.24 -0.43 15.82
CA LEU A 200 1.18 -0.11 16.06
C LEU A 200 2.09 -1.31 15.85
N LYS A 201 1.66 -2.52 16.26
CA LYS A 201 2.39 -3.77 15.97
C LYS A 201 2.52 -3.96 14.45
N ALA A 202 1.47 -3.71 13.67
CA ALA A 202 1.50 -3.85 12.22
C ALA A 202 2.46 -2.85 11.55
N VAL A 203 2.53 -1.60 12.05
CA VAL A 203 3.49 -0.59 11.57
C VAL A 203 4.95 -1.03 11.84
N GLN A 204 5.22 -1.57 13.04
CA GLN A 204 6.54 -2.10 13.38
C GLN A 204 6.90 -3.33 12.52
N ALA A 205 5.94 -4.24 12.34
CA ALA A 205 6.11 -5.42 11.50
C ALA A 205 6.41 -5.07 10.04
N ALA A 206 5.78 -4.01 9.52
CA ALA A 206 6.06 -3.49 8.19
C ALA A 206 7.51 -3.01 8.05
N ALA A 207 8.06 -2.33 9.06
CA ALA A 207 9.47 -1.92 9.08
C ALA A 207 10.43 -3.11 9.09
N LEU A 208 10.13 -4.17 9.84
CA LEU A 208 10.94 -5.40 9.85
C LEU A 208 10.89 -6.12 8.49
N ALA A 209 9.69 -6.27 7.92
CA ALA A 209 9.50 -6.87 6.60
C ALA A 209 10.21 -6.07 5.50
N GLN A 210 10.19 -4.73 5.58
CA GLN A 210 10.94 -3.86 4.66
C GLN A 210 12.44 -4.08 4.79
N GLN A 211 13.00 -4.17 6.00
CA GLN A 211 14.43 -4.43 6.18
C GLN A 211 14.86 -5.77 5.57
N GLU A 212 14.01 -6.79 5.68
CA GLU A 212 14.32 -8.12 5.15
C GLU A 212 14.14 -8.24 3.62
N THR A 213 13.29 -7.41 3.01
CA THR A 213 12.89 -7.57 1.60
C THR A 213 13.28 -6.40 0.69
N GLY A 214 13.57 -5.23 1.25
CA GLY A 214 13.80 -3.98 0.52
C GLY A 214 12.53 -3.38 -0.11
N VAL A 215 11.34 -3.94 0.18
CA VAL A 215 10.07 -3.51 -0.41
C VAL A 215 9.56 -2.22 0.27
N SER A 216 8.94 -1.34 -0.51
CA SER A 216 8.41 -0.07 0.00
C SER A 216 7.19 -0.29 0.90
N ILE A 217 6.97 0.64 1.84
CA ILE A 217 5.82 0.65 2.75
C ILE A 217 4.82 1.71 2.28
N SER A 218 3.53 1.38 2.31
CA SER A 218 2.40 2.31 2.10
C SER A 218 1.57 2.38 3.37
N LEU A 219 1.43 3.57 3.96
CA LEU A 219 0.76 3.79 5.24
C LEU A 219 -0.58 4.51 5.08
N HIS A 220 -1.57 4.03 5.83
CA HIS A 220 -2.85 4.69 6.06
C HIS A 220 -2.85 5.35 7.45
N PRO A 221 -2.48 6.64 7.54
CA PRO A 221 -2.54 7.37 8.80
C PRO A 221 -3.98 7.71 9.18
N GLY A 222 -4.26 7.67 10.48
CA GLY A 222 -5.49 8.18 11.07
C GLY A 222 -5.72 9.65 10.76
N ARG A 223 -6.97 10.12 10.94
CA ARG A 223 -7.42 11.45 10.52
C ARG A 223 -6.77 12.63 11.26
N ASN A 224 -6.14 12.38 12.40
CA ASN A 224 -5.46 13.44 13.15
C ASN A 224 -4.21 13.92 12.41
N ARG A 225 -3.98 15.24 12.39
CA ARG A 225 -2.81 15.87 11.75
C ARG A 225 -1.47 15.36 12.29
N GLN A 226 -1.43 14.90 13.54
CA GLN A 226 -0.23 14.35 14.18
C GLN A 226 0.03 12.87 13.83
N ALA A 227 -0.96 12.16 13.28
CA ALA A 227 -0.83 10.73 13.00
C ALA A 227 0.31 10.42 12.01
N PRO A 228 0.48 11.11 10.87
CA PRO A 228 1.62 10.85 9.98
C PRO A 228 2.98 11.05 10.68
N PHE A 229 3.14 12.12 11.46
CA PHE A 229 4.38 12.41 12.17
C PHE A 229 4.70 11.39 13.27
N HIS A 230 3.68 10.94 13.99
CA HIS A 230 3.83 9.86 14.97
C HIS A 230 4.34 8.58 14.29
N LEU A 231 3.75 8.22 13.15
CA LEU A 231 4.15 7.03 12.40
C LEU A 231 5.57 7.12 11.83
N VAL A 232 6.06 8.32 11.48
CA VAL A 232 7.48 8.54 11.13
C VAL A 232 8.38 8.11 12.28
N GLU A 233 8.07 8.52 13.52
CA GLU A 233 8.90 8.17 14.69
C GLU A 233 8.82 6.68 15.02
N VAL A 234 7.64 6.06 14.90
CA VAL A 234 7.48 4.60 15.09
C VAL A 234 8.31 3.82 14.06
N LEU A 235 8.22 4.18 12.78
CA LEU A 235 8.98 3.53 11.71
C LEU A 235 10.49 3.74 11.86
N ARG A 236 10.92 4.97 12.21
CA ARG A 236 12.33 5.28 12.47
C ARG A 236 12.87 4.45 13.63
N GLY A 237 12.12 4.36 14.73
CA GLY A 237 12.48 3.55 15.90
C GLY A 237 12.57 2.05 15.59
N ALA A 238 11.77 1.57 14.64
CA ALA A 238 11.79 0.18 14.16
C ALA A 238 12.83 -0.09 13.06
N GLY A 239 13.60 0.92 12.62
CA GLY A 239 14.66 0.76 11.63
C GLY A 239 14.21 0.78 10.16
N ALA A 240 13.03 1.32 9.86
CA ALA A 240 12.56 1.47 8.48
C ALA A 240 13.44 2.42 7.66
N ASP A 241 13.63 2.12 6.38
CA ASP A 241 14.18 3.07 5.41
C ASP A 241 13.09 4.05 4.98
N LEU A 242 13.08 5.22 5.62
CA LEU A 242 12.09 6.26 5.37
C LEU A 242 12.09 6.78 3.92
N SER A 243 13.16 6.57 3.13
CA SER A 243 13.17 6.94 1.72
C SER A 243 12.25 6.05 0.85
N ARG A 244 11.78 4.93 1.42
CA ARG A 244 10.88 3.95 0.79
C ARG A 244 9.53 3.84 1.51
N VAL A 245 9.10 4.91 2.19
CA VAL A 245 7.82 4.96 2.89
C VAL A 245 6.90 5.99 2.25
N ILE A 246 5.67 5.58 1.94
CA ILE A 246 4.62 6.39 1.34
C ILE A 246 3.57 6.66 2.40
N PHE A 247 3.25 7.94 2.62
CA PHE A 247 2.14 8.37 3.48
C PHE A 247 0.92 8.70 2.64
N CYS A 248 -0.14 7.90 2.79
CA CYS A 248 -1.38 8.08 2.05
C CYS A 248 -2.30 9.13 2.68
N HIS A 249 -3.30 9.57 1.93
CA HIS A 249 -4.35 10.50 2.37
C HIS A 249 -3.86 11.86 2.89
N THR A 250 -2.66 12.31 2.53
CA THR A 250 -2.08 13.56 3.02
C THR A 250 -2.95 14.79 2.70
N ASP A 251 -3.73 14.73 1.62
CA ASP A 251 -4.77 15.69 1.24
C ASP A 251 -5.82 15.92 2.36
N ALA A 252 -6.21 14.85 3.05
CA ALA A 252 -7.20 14.87 4.13
C ALA A 252 -6.59 14.84 5.53
N ARG A 253 -5.26 14.73 5.66
CA ARG A 253 -4.54 14.73 6.96
C ARG A 253 -3.78 16.03 7.23
N LEU A 254 -3.16 16.63 6.22
CA LEU A 254 -2.20 17.73 6.39
C LEU A 254 -2.70 19.08 5.87
N ARG A 255 -3.64 19.11 4.93
CA ARG A 255 -4.18 20.40 4.44
C ARG A 255 -5.12 21.02 5.47
N THR A 256 -5.03 22.33 5.68
CA THR A 256 -6.07 23.11 6.37
C THR A 256 -6.96 23.82 5.33
N PRO A 257 -8.14 24.33 5.72
CA PRO A 257 -8.96 25.17 4.84
C PRO A 257 -8.20 26.39 4.29
N GLU A 258 -7.24 26.93 5.03
CA GLU A 258 -6.41 28.07 4.64
C GLU A 258 -5.35 27.72 3.59
N ASP A 259 -5.02 26.44 3.41
CA ASP A 259 -4.02 25.93 2.45
C ASP A 259 -4.66 25.44 1.13
N ARG A 260 -5.88 25.87 0.80
CA ARG A 260 -6.65 25.41 -0.38
C ARG A 260 -6.69 26.41 -1.52
#